data_AF-A0A414BB45-F1
#
_entry.id   AF-A0A414BB45-F1
#
_cell.length_a   1.000
_cell.length_b   1.000
_cell.length_c   1.000
_cell.angle_alpha   90.00
_cell.angle_beta   90.00
_cell.angle_gamma   90.00
#
_symmetry.space_group_name_H-M   'P 1'
#
loop_
_entity.id
_entity.type
_entity.pdbx_description
1 polymer ?
#
loop_
_entity_poly.entity_id
_entity_poly.type
_entity_poly.pdbx_seq_one_letter_code
_entity_poly.pdbx_strand_id
1 'polypeptide(L)'
;MLNKYLTPISQPSYMEWVDWTKIIGIFLVTLGHGNLVSVELNTFIYSFHMPLFFILSGILFKYRNFIESLKKGWHTLLVPYFIINLIILAYTSILLILKGTFDVQMFLGKVVAVIVGLGYNVGYLSPVSAPTWFLISLVFLHILTSLREDRAYRLLLVLFCIGVFLILQYYEIDTLVPIDSTLLAMPFFIAGYEMKEFFKRDLSFYVVLIIFVALIVFNYYNGRVDINTCQIGNSLLLFYLNGTFGTICVFQIARYLQLGNKISLIASGTIIILGFNLLMIKYAKVVWNFIFSSIPITSLVGILLASVILAVFIPIILFCKKHFKCILGYR
;
A
#
# COMPACT_ATOMS: atom_id res chain seq x y z
N MET A 1 7.35 4.23 55.75
CA MET A 1 8.08 4.99 54.69
C MET A 1 8.41 4.07 53.52
N LEU A 2 7.41 3.70 52.70
CA LEU A 2 7.62 2.95 51.46
C LEU A 2 6.47 3.27 50.51
N ASN A 3 6.65 4.25 49.63
CA ASN A 3 5.79 4.48 48.45
C ASN A 3 6.46 5.44 47.46
N LYS A 4 7.70 5.15 47.09
CA LYS A 4 8.33 5.66 45.86
C LYS A 4 8.72 4.42 45.07
N TYR A 5 8.13 4.24 43.90
CA TYR A 5 8.47 3.35 42.77
C TYR A 5 7.20 2.76 42.14
N LEU A 6 6.28 3.64 41.74
CA LEU A 6 5.35 3.35 40.65
C LEU A 6 5.51 4.49 39.65
N THR A 7 6.61 4.43 38.89
CA THR A 7 6.68 5.17 37.63
C THR A 7 5.60 4.58 36.73
N PRO A 8 4.65 5.36 36.21
CA PRO A 8 3.77 4.86 35.18
C PRO A 8 4.65 4.51 33.98
N ILE A 9 4.63 3.24 33.60
CA ILE A 9 5.20 2.77 32.33
C ILE A 9 4.51 3.62 31.26
N SER A 10 5.26 4.55 30.66
CA SER A 10 4.76 5.41 29.60
C SER A 10 4.33 4.50 28.43
N GLN A 11 3.04 4.23 28.35
CA GLN A 11 2.41 3.62 27.18
C GLN A 11 2.86 4.46 25.97
N PRO A 12 3.43 3.87 24.92
CA PRO A 12 3.83 4.64 23.74
C PRO A 12 2.61 5.42 23.26
N SER A 13 2.74 6.75 23.12
CA SER A 13 1.62 7.63 22.76
C SER A 13 0.96 7.09 21.49
N TYR A 14 -0.28 6.66 21.61
CA TYR A 14 -1.10 6.25 20.48
C TYR A 14 -1.10 7.39 19.43
N MET A 15 -0.50 7.14 18.27
CA MET A 15 -0.44 8.14 17.19
C MET A 15 -1.66 7.97 16.29
N GLU A 16 -2.79 8.51 16.70
CA GLU A 16 -4.06 8.37 15.99
C GLU A 16 -3.97 8.78 14.51
N TRP A 17 -3.21 9.82 14.20
CA TRP A 17 -3.00 10.28 12.82
C TRP A 17 -2.37 9.22 11.92
N VAL A 18 -1.55 8.31 12.47
CA VAL A 18 -0.96 7.19 11.71
C VAL A 18 -2.04 6.21 11.29
N ASP A 19 -3.00 5.93 12.17
CA ASP A 19 -4.09 5.01 11.86
C ASP A 19 -5.05 5.63 10.85
N TRP A 20 -5.37 6.92 10.98
CA TRP A 20 -6.11 7.66 9.96
C TRP A 20 -5.41 7.67 8.61
N THR A 21 -4.10 7.91 8.60
CA THR A 21 -3.30 7.88 7.37
C THR A 21 -3.43 6.53 6.67
N LYS A 22 -3.32 5.40 7.39
CA LYS A 22 -3.47 4.08 6.80
C LYS A 22 -4.88 3.85 6.25
N ILE A 23 -5.91 4.37 6.92
CA ILE A 23 -7.31 4.22 6.51
C ILE A 23 -7.62 5.05 5.28
N ILE A 24 -7.19 6.31 5.25
CA ILE A 24 -7.29 7.16 4.06
C ILE A 24 -6.53 6.49 2.91
N GLY A 25 -5.30 6.05 3.16
CA GLY A 25 -4.50 5.34 2.16
C GLY A 25 -5.18 4.10 1.59
N ILE A 26 -5.75 3.24 2.45
CA ILE A 26 -6.36 1.99 1.98
C ILE A 26 -7.72 2.21 1.32
N PHE A 27 -8.43 3.26 1.75
CA PHE A 27 -9.60 3.77 1.04
C PHE A 27 -9.22 4.23 -0.37
N LEU A 28 -8.16 5.03 -0.52
CA LEU A 28 -7.66 5.51 -1.81
C LEU A 28 -7.18 4.37 -2.71
N VAL A 29 -6.49 3.37 -2.15
CA VAL A 29 -6.14 2.13 -2.88
C VAL A 29 -7.41 1.46 -3.41
N THR A 30 -8.43 1.29 -2.56
CA THR A 30 -9.70 0.66 -2.97
C THR A 30 -10.40 1.46 -4.05
N LEU A 31 -10.51 2.79 -3.86
CA LEU A 31 -11.18 3.71 -4.77
C LEU A 31 -10.47 3.83 -6.13
N GLY A 32 -9.14 3.77 -6.14
CA GLY A 32 -8.34 3.79 -7.36
C GLY A 32 -8.46 2.52 -8.20
N HIS A 33 -8.95 1.41 -7.65
CA HIS A 33 -8.98 0.14 -8.40
C HIS A 33 -10.34 -0.18 -9.00
N GLY A 34 -10.30 -1.05 -10.01
CA GLY A 34 -11.47 -1.65 -10.60
C GLY A 34 -12.42 -0.66 -11.28
N ASN A 35 -11.95 0.49 -11.77
CA ASN A 35 -12.78 1.50 -12.46
C ASN A 35 -13.97 1.96 -11.61
N LEU A 36 -13.72 2.31 -10.34
CA LEU A 36 -14.74 2.92 -9.47
C LEU A 36 -14.86 4.44 -9.69
N VAL A 37 -13.84 5.08 -10.26
CA VAL A 37 -13.79 6.53 -10.48
C VAL A 37 -13.39 6.84 -11.92
N SER A 38 -13.58 8.10 -12.33
CA SER A 38 -13.11 8.61 -13.62
C SER A 38 -11.59 8.49 -13.78
N VAL A 39 -11.11 8.55 -15.02
CA VAL A 39 -9.68 8.43 -15.36
C VAL A 39 -8.86 9.54 -14.71
N GLU A 40 -9.41 10.74 -14.62
CA GLU A 40 -8.74 11.91 -14.03
C GLU A 40 -8.57 11.73 -12.52
N LEU A 41 -9.63 11.31 -11.82
CA LEU A 41 -9.56 11.04 -10.39
C LEU A 41 -8.68 9.82 -10.09
N ASN A 42 -8.71 8.81 -10.96
CA ASN A 42 -7.79 7.68 -10.89
C ASN A 42 -6.33 8.15 -10.99
N THR A 43 -6.02 8.96 -12.00
CA THR A 43 -4.69 9.52 -12.24
C THR A 43 -4.20 10.36 -11.06
N PHE A 44 -5.09 11.16 -10.48
CA PHE A 44 -4.80 11.92 -9.28
C PHE A 44 -4.47 11.02 -8.08
N ILE A 45 -5.32 10.03 -7.79
CA ILE A 45 -5.11 9.07 -6.68
C ILE A 45 -3.81 8.30 -6.85
N TYR A 46 -3.51 7.82 -8.07
CA TYR A 46 -2.30 7.06 -8.37
C TYR A 46 -1.00 7.82 -8.18
N SER A 47 -1.05 9.16 -8.27
CA SER A 47 0.13 9.99 -8.09
C SER A 47 0.73 9.97 -6.67
N PHE A 48 -0.02 9.54 -5.65
CA PHE A 48 0.48 9.56 -4.26
C PHE A 48 0.01 8.43 -3.34
N HIS A 49 -1.01 7.62 -3.65
CA HIS A 49 -1.53 6.65 -2.68
C HIS A 49 -0.52 5.54 -2.30
N MET A 50 0.33 5.07 -3.23
CA MET A 50 1.42 4.12 -2.89
C MET A 50 2.63 4.82 -2.25
N PRO A 51 3.12 5.97 -2.77
CA PRO A 51 4.13 6.78 -2.08
C PRO A 51 3.81 7.05 -0.61
N LEU A 52 2.55 7.33 -0.29
CA LEU A 52 2.03 7.49 1.08
C LEU A 52 2.42 6.31 1.98
N PHE A 53 2.16 5.08 1.54
CA PHE A 53 2.46 3.89 2.33
C PHE A 53 3.95 3.59 2.43
N PHE A 54 4.75 3.92 1.41
CA PHE A 54 6.21 3.78 1.47
C PHE A 54 6.83 4.79 2.45
N ILE A 55 6.43 6.07 2.39
CA ILE A 55 6.88 7.10 3.33
C ILE A 55 6.43 6.75 4.76
N LEU A 56 5.16 6.35 4.94
CA LEU A 56 4.66 5.96 6.27
C LEU A 56 5.41 4.73 6.81
N SER A 57 5.71 3.74 5.96
CA SER A 57 6.52 2.58 6.35
C SER A 57 7.93 3.00 6.78
N GLY A 58 8.55 3.96 6.08
CA GLY A 58 9.83 4.55 6.46
C GLY A 58 9.79 5.25 7.82
N ILE A 59 8.75 6.04 8.09
CA ILE A 59 8.55 6.72 9.40
C ILE A 59 8.44 5.70 10.54
N LEU A 60 7.75 4.58 10.28
CA LEU A 60 7.53 3.51 11.26
C LEU A 60 8.69 2.51 11.34
N PHE A 61 9.64 2.59 10.42
CA PHE A 61 10.79 1.71 10.39
C PHE A 61 11.69 1.96 11.61
N LYS A 62 12.20 0.86 12.17
CA LYS A 62 13.22 0.89 13.21
C LYS A 62 14.34 0.01 12.73
N TYR A 63 15.56 0.54 12.72
CA TYR A 63 16.74 -0.23 12.36
C TYR A 63 16.85 -1.48 13.22
N ARG A 64 17.25 -2.57 12.55
CA ARG A 64 17.57 -3.88 13.12
C ARG A 64 18.66 -4.49 12.26
N ASN A 65 19.38 -5.47 12.80
CA ASN A 65 20.30 -6.26 11.98
C ASN A 65 19.53 -7.03 10.89
N PHE A 66 20.27 -7.48 9.88
CA PHE A 66 19.72 -8.17 8.71
C PHE A 66 18.82 -9.37 9.07
N ILE A 67 19.27 -10.24 9.99
CA ILE A 67 18.54 -11.46 10.35
C ILE A 67 17.20 -11.13 11.03
N GLU A 68 17.21 -10.15 11.94
CA GLU A 68 16.00 -9.69 12.61
C GLU A 68 15.03 -9.00 11.65
N SER A 69 15.54 -8.22 10.70
CA SER A 69 14.72 -7.60 9.65
C SER A 69 14.08 -8.64 8.74
N LEU A 70 14.82 -9.67 8.35
CA LEU A 70 14.30 -10.79 7.57
C LEU A 70 13.22 -11.57 8.36
N LYS A 71 13.51 -11.93 9.62
CA LYS A 71 12.55 -12.66 10.48
C LYS A 71 11.28 -11.85 10.70
N LYS A 72 11.41 -10.54 10.95
CA LYS A 72 10.24 -9.68 11.12
C LYS A 72 9.48 -9.48 9.82
N GLY A 73 10.17 -9.26 8.70
CA GLY A 73 9.54 -9.18 7.37
C GLY A 73 8.77 -10.45 7.04
N TRP A 74 9.35 -11.61 7.35
CA TRP A 74 8.70 -12.91 7.20
C TRP A 74 7.37 -12.96 7.96
N HIS A 75 7.38 -12.76 9.28
CA HIS A 75 6.17 -12.92 10.10
C HIS A 75 5.13 -11.81 9.90
N THR A 76 5.56 -10.58 9.62
CA THR A 76 4.65 -9.42 9.58
C THR A 76 4.17 -9.05 8.18
N LEU A 77 4.81 -9.55 7.12
CA LEU A 77 4.50 -9.23 5.72
C LEU A 77 4.35 -10.49 4.85
N LEU A 78 5.36 -11.37 4.80
CA LEU A 78 5.34 -12.55 3.90
C LEU A 78 4.31 -13.61 4.32
N VAL A 79 4.19 -13.90 5.61
CA VAL A 79 3.18 -14.84 6.12
C VAL A 79 1.75 -14.34 5.77
N PRO A 80 1.36 -13.09 6.09
CA PRO A 80 0.12 -12.51 5.58
C PRO A 80 -0.04 -12.62 4.06
N TYR A 81 0.99 -12.27 3.30
CA TYR A 81 1.00 -12.31 1.84
C TYR A 81 0.65 -13.70 1.31
N PHE A 82 1.35 -14.75 1.79
CA PHE A 82 1.12 -16.11 1.32
C PHE A 82 -0.24 -16.65 1.75
N ILE A 83 -0.68 -16.38 2.98
CA ILE A 83 -2.00 -16.85 3.45
C ILE A 83 -3.11 -16.22 2.61
N ILE A 84 -3.09 -14.90 2.42
CA ILE A 84 -4.10 -14.17 1.63
C ILE A 84 -4.12 -14.69 0.19
N ASN A 85 -2.96 -14.75 -0.48
CA ASN A 85 -2.89 -15.20 -1.86
C ASN A 85 -3.33 -16.66 -2.01
N LEU A 86 -2.99 -17.54 -1.06
CA LEU A 86 -3.44 -18.93 -1.07
C LEU A 86 -4.95 -19.05 -0.92
N ILE A 87 -5.57 -18.26 -0.02
CA ILE A 87 -7.04 -18.23 0.13
C ILE A 87 -7.70 -17.80 -1.18
N ILE A 88 -7.22 -16.74 -1.82
CA ILE A 88 -7.80 -16.24 -3.07
C ILE A 88 -7.55 -17.21 -4.23
N LEU A 89 -6.36 -17.84 -4.29
CA LEU A 89 -6.04 -18.85 -5.27
C LEU A 89 -6.96 -20.07 -5.15
N ALA A 90 -7.14 -20.61 -3.94
CA ALA A 90 -8.05 -21.72 -3.68
C ALA A 90 -9.49 -21.35 -4.06
N TYR A 91 -9.95 -20.18 -3.60
CA TYR A 91 -11.28 -19.68 -3.89
C TYR A 91 -11.56 -19.55 -5.41
N THR A 92 -10.66 -18.88 -6.13
CA THR A 92 -10.82 -18.67 -7.57
C THR A 92 -10.71 -19.98 -8.36
N SER A 93 -9.88 -20.91 -7.91
CA SER A 93 -9.74 -22.24 -8.54
C SER A 93 -11.00 -23.07 -8.37
N ILE A 94 -11.57 -23.13 -7.17
CA ILE A 94 -12.85 -23.84 -6.91
C ILE A 94 -13.96 -23.26 -7.80
N LEU A 95 -14.07 -21.94 -7.90
CA LEU A 95 -15.07 -21.31 -8.77
C LEU A 95 -14.90 -21.65 -10.25
N LEU A 96 -13.66 -21.76 -10.74
CA LEU A 96 -13.39 -22.14 -12.14
C LEU A 96 -13.72 -23.62 -12.40
N ILE A 97 -13.43 -24.50 -11.43
CA ILE A 97 -13.79 -25.92 -11.50
C ILE A 97 -15.30 -26.10 -11.55
N LEU A 98 -16.04 -25.43 -10.65
CA LEU A 98 -17.51 -25.49 -10.62
C LEU A 98 -18.16 -24.95 -11.90
N LYS A 99 -17.49 -24.04 -12.61
CA LYS A 99 -17.95 -23.51 -13.90
C LYS A 99 -17.53 -24.37 -15.10
N GLY A 100 -16.71 -25.40 -14.91
CA GLY A 100 -16.14 -26.20 -16.00
C GLY A 100 -15.11 -25.43 -16.85
N THR A 101 -14.58 -24.31 -16.37
CA THR A 101 -13.62 -23.44 -17.09
C THR A 101 -12.25 -23.44 -16.42
N PHE A 102 -11.90 -24.50 -15.70
CA PHE A 102 -10.61 -24.61 -15.05
C PHE A 102 -9.54 -24.99 -16.06
N ASP A 103 -8.48 -24.19 -16.13
CA ASP A 103 -7.32 -24.42 -16.99
C ASP A 103 -6.05 -24.59 -16.13
N VAL A 104 -5.33 -25.69 -16.38
CA VAL A 104 -4.14 -26.06 -15.60
C VAL A 104 -2.99 -25.09 -15.83
N GLN A 105 -2.79 -24.63 -17.06
CA GLN A 105 -1.71 -23.70 -17.40
C GLN A 105 -1.91 -22.34 -16.70
N MET A 106 -3.14 -21.81 -16.75
CA MET A 106 -3.51 -20.58 -16.04
C MET A 106 -3.40 -20.74 -14.52
N PHE A 107 -3.76 -21.91 -13.97
CA PHE A 107 -3.57 -22.20 -12.56
C PHE A 107 -2.10 -22.18 -12.17
N LEU A 108 -1.22 -22.86 -12.91
CA LEU A 108 0.22 -22.85 -12.68
C LEU A 108 0.80 -21.44 -12.84
N GLY A 109 0.33 -20.67 -13.81
CA GLY A 109 0.70 -19.27 -13.98
C GLY A 109 0.38 -18.41 -12.76
N LYS A 110 -0.79 -18.61 -12.14
CA LYS A 110 -1.17 -17.97 -10.88
C LYS A 110 -0.29 -18.41 -9.71
N VAL A 111 0.05 -19.70 -9.62
CA VAL A 111 0.96 -20.22 -8.58
C VAL A 111 2.34 -19.56 -8.70
N VAL A 112 2.90 -19.51 -9.91
CA VAL A 112 4.19 -18.85 -10.17
C VAL A 112 4.10 -17.36 -9.83
N ALA A 113 3.04 -16.66 -10.25
CA ALA A 113 2.82 -15.25 -9.91
C ALA A 113 2.82 -15.01 -8.39
N VAL A 114 2.20 -15.90 -7.61
CA VAL A 114 2.20 -15.83 -6.14
C VAL A 114 3.60 -16.08 -5.56
N ILE A 115 4.37 -17.02 -6.10
CA ILE A 115 5.73 -17.32 -5.60
C ILE A 115 6.66 -16.14 -5.83
N VAL A 116 6.61 -15.52 -7.01
CA VAL A 116 7.52 -14.43 -7.39
C VAL A 116 7.07 -13.05 -6.90
N GLY A 117 5.84 -12.92 -6.37
CA GLY A 117 5.33 -11.63 -5.91
C GLY A 117 4.81 -10.73 -7.02
N LEU A 118 4.44 -11.29 -8.17
CA LEU A 118 4.04 -10.53 -9.36
C LEU A 118 2.79 -9.70 -9.06
N GLY A 119 2.78 -8.44 -9.51
CA GLY A 119 1.65 -7.54 -9.28
C GLY A 119 0.83 -7.20 -10.53
N TYR A 120 1.20 -7.69 -11.71
CA TYR A 120 0.52 -7.41 -12.98
C TYR A 120 0.51 -8.66 -13.86
N ASN A 121 -0.24 -8.64 -14.96
CA ASN A 121 -0.34 -9.78 -15.87
C ASN A 121 0.79 -9.75 -16.90
N VAL A 122 1.45 -10.90 -17.13
CA VAL A 122 2.44 -11.09 -18.21
C VAL A 122 2.28 -12.49 -18.80
N GLY A 123 1.92 -12.57 -20.07
CA GLY A 123 1.63 -13.85 -20.72
C GLY A 123 0.55 -14.64 -19.96
N TYR A 124 0.88 -15.86 -19.52
CA TYR A 124 -0.02 -16.69 -18.70
C TYR A 124 0.15 -16.46 -17.19
N LEU A 125 1.12 -15.65 -16.77
CA LEU A 125 1.30 -15.28 -15.36
C LEU A 125 0.30 -14.19 -15.00
N SER A 126 -0.56 -14.48 -14.03
CA SER A 126 -1.60 -13.56 -13.57
C SER A 126 -1.72 -13.65 -12.05
N PRO A 127 -1.48 -12.56 -11.31
CA PRO A 127 -1.60 -12.60 -9.87
C PRO A 127 -3.05 -12.73 -9.42
N VAL A 128 -3.27 -13.49 -8.35
CA VAL A 128 -4.59 -13.62 -7.74
C VAL A 128 -5.00 -12.39 -6.94
N SER A 129 -4.02 -11.64 -6.42
CA SER A 129 -4.22 -10.33 -5.82
C SER A 129 -3.05 -9.40 -6.15
N ALA A 130 -3.23 -8.62 -7.22
CA ALA A 130 -2.22 -7.67 -7.70
C ALA A 130 -1.65 -6.78 -6.58
N PRO A 131 -2.45 -6.08 -5.73
CA PRO A 131 -1.91 -5.11 -4.76
C PRO A 131 -0.99 -5.70 -3.68
N THR A 132 -0.93 -7.03 -3.54
CA THR A 132 -0.07 -7.70 -2.56
C THR A 132 1.42 -7.65 -2.90
N TRP A 133 1.80 -7.29 -4.14
CA TRP A 133 3.20 -7.01 -4.55
C TRP A 133 3.89 -6.04 -3.58
N PHE A 134 3.13 -5.08 -3.05
CA PHE A 134 3.60 -4.07 -2.12
C PHE A 134 4.20 -4.66 -0.84
N LEU A 135 3.66 -5.79 -0.36
CA LEU A 135 4.17 -6.46 0.84
C LEU A 135 5.57 -7.06 0.61
N ILE A 136 5.80 -7.63 -0.59
CA ILE A 136 7.11 -8.15 -0.99
C ILE A 136 8.11 -7.00 -1.12
N SER A 137 7.69 -5.90 -1.77
CA SER A 137 8.53 -4.71 -1.92
C SER A 137 8.96 -4.13 -0.57
N LEU A 138 8.05 -4.06 0.42
CA LEU A 138 8.40 -3.62 1.78
C LEU A 138 9.42 -4.54 2.46
N VAL A 139 9.39 -5.85 2.21
CA VAL A 139 10.39 -6.78 2.74
C VAL A 139 11.76 -6.45 2.17
N PHE A 140 11.88 -6.22 0.87
CA PHE A 140 13.13 -5.81 0.25
C PHE A 140 13.62 -4.46 0.77
N LEU A 141 12.74 -3.46 0.91
CA LEU A 141 13.10 -2.17 1.50
C LEU A 141 13.65 -2.30 2.91
N HIS A 142 13.00 -3.12 3.76
CA HIS A 142 13.50 -3.41 5.11
C HIS A 142 14.87 -4.07 5.10
N ILE A 143 15.08 -5.06 4.23
CA ILE A 143 16.35 -5.79 4.13
C ILE A 143 17.47 -4.86 3.67
N LEU A 144 17.28 -4.15 2.55
CA LEU A 144 18.28 -3.27 1.95
C LEU A 144 18.67 -2.12 2.90
N THR A 145 17.69 -1.55 3.61
CA THR A 145 17.95 -0.48 4.59
C THR A 145 18.66 -1.00 5.85
N SER A 146 18.48 -2.28 6.20
CA SER A 146 19.09 -2.93 7.38
C SER A 146 20.52 -3.43 7.16
N LEU A 147 21.08 -3.32 5.95
CA LEU A 147 22.46 -3.75 5.70
C LEU A 147 23.48 -2.87 6.44
N ARG A 148 23.17 -1.57 6.65
CA ARG A 148 24.03 -0.66 7.40
C ARG A 148 23.24 0.51 8.01
N GLU A 149 23.62 0.91 9.22
CA GLU A 149 22.91 1.94 10.00
C GLU A 149 23.34 3.38 9.66
N ASP A 150 24.35 3.60 8.83
CA ASP A 150 24.83 4.96 8.57
C ASP A 150 24.03 5.70 7.48
N ARG A 151 23.95 7.02 7.63
CA ARG A 151 23.20 7.91 6.72
C ARG A 151 23.85 7.98 5.33
N ALA A 152 25.18 7.93 5.24
CA ALA A 152 25.89 7.99 3.96
C ALA A 152 25.56 6.76 3.10
N TYR A 153 25.54 5.56 3.70
CA TYR A 153 25.08 4.33 3.05
C TYR A 153 23.66 4.49 2.50
N ARG A 154 22.71 4.99 3.29
CA ARG A 154 21.33 5.15 2.81
C ARG A 154 21.21 6.15 1.66
N LEU A 155 22.00 7.22 1.66
CA LEU A 155 22.06 8.15 0.54
C LEU A 155 22.63 7.48 -0.71
N LEU A 156 23.74 6.73 -0.57
CA LEU A 156 24.33 5.97 -1.66
C LEU A 156 23.38 4.89 -2.18
N LEU A 157 22.63 4.23 -1.30
CA LEU A 157 21.60 3.25 -1.65
C LEU A 157 20.48 3.88 -2.48
N VAL A 158 20.01 5.08 -2.11
CA VAL A 158 19.03 5.84 -2.91
C VAL A 158 19.57 6.16 -4.30
N LEU A 159 20.79 6.68 -4.39
CA LEU A 159 21.43 7.00 -5.68
C LEU A 159 21.62 5.74 -6.54
N PHE A 160 22.07 4.65 -5.93
CA PHE A 160 22.20 3.36 -6.58
C PHE A 160 20.86 2.84 -7.10
N CYS A 161 19.80 2.84 -6.28
CA CYS A 161 18.48 2.39 -6.69
C CYS A 161 17.91 3.21 -7.86
N ILE A 162 18.06 4.54 -7.83
CA ILE A 162 17.65 5.40 -8.95
C ILE A 162 18.47 5.06 -10.21
N GLY A 163 19.79 4.92 -10.08
CA GLY A 163 20.66 4.58 -11.21
C GLY A 163 20.30 3.25 -11.85
N VAL A 164 20.12 2.20 -11.05
CA VAL A 164 19.71 0.87 -11.55
C VAL A 164 18.30 0.93 -12.15
N PHE A 165 17.35 1.62 -11.51
CA PHE A 165 16.01 1.79 -12.06
C PHE A 165 16.02 2.44 -13.45
N LEU A 166 16.81 3.49 -13.64
CA LEU A 166 16.95 4.17 -14.94
C LEU A 166 17.55 3.24 -16.00
N ILE A 167 18.51 2.38 -15.63
CA ILE A 167 19.07 1.37 -16.53
C ILE A 167 17.99 0.35 -16.93
N LEU A 168 17.22 -0.18 -15.96
CA LEU A 168 16.14 -1.13 -16.24
C LEU A 168 15.08 -0.52 -17.16
N GLN A 169 14.71 0.75 -16.94
CA GLN A 169 13.78 1.47 -17.79
C GLN A 169 14.33 1.67 -19.21
N TYR A 170 15.59 2.06 -19.36
CA TYR A 170 16.21 2.30 -20.67
C TYR A 170 16.31 1.03 -21.52
N TYR A 171 16.60 -0.11 -20.91
CA TYR A 171 16.68 -1.41 -21.59
C TYR A 171 15.37 -2.19 -21.59
N GLU A 172 14.27 -1.62 -21.08
CA GLU A 172 12.96 -2.25 -20.97
C GLU A 172 13.00 -3.63 -20.28
N ILE A 173 13.83 -3.74 -19.24
CA ILE A 173 14.02 -4.99 -18.50
C ILE A 173 12.95 -5.13 -17.42
N ASP A 174 12.08 -6.11 -17.59
CA ASP A 174 11.13 -6.56 -16.57
C ASP A 174 11.77 -7.60 -15.64
N THR A 175 11.80 -7.32 -14.34
CA THR A 175 12.37 -8.23 -13.33
C THR A 175 11.44 -9.36 -12.92
N LEU A 176 10.14 -9.32 -13.25
CA LEU A 176 9.06 -10.27 -12.88
C LEU A 176 8.83 -10.51 -11.37
N VAL A 177 9.77 -10.06 -10.55
CA VAL A 177 9.71 -9.92 -9.10
C VAL A 177 9.67 -8.40 -8.83
N PRO A 178 8.98 -7.90 -7.78
CA PRO A 178 8.84 -6.47 -7.51
C PRO A 178 10.13 -5.79 -6.99
N ILE A 179 11.28 -6.12 -7.59
CA ILE A 179 12.59 -5.51 -7.35
C ILE A 179 12.63 -4.14 -8.00
N ASP A 180 12.25 -4.03 -9.27
CA ASP A 180 12.10 -2.76 -9.98
C ASP A 180 11.22 -1.74 -9.24
N SER A 181 10.06 -2.19 -8.74
CA SER A 181 9.13 -1.42 -7.91
C SER A 181 9.79 -0.99 -6.59
N THR A 182 10.60 -1.87 -6.00
CA THR A 182 11.38 -1.58 -4.77
C THR A 182 12.43 -0.52 -5.02
N LEU A 183 13.15 -0.58 -6.14
CA LEU A 183 14.15 0.42 -6.51
C LEU A 183 13.49 1.79 -6.67
N LEU A 184 12.35 1.85 -7.36
CA LEU A 184 11.58 3.07 -7.57
C LEU A 184 11.02 3.64 -6.24
N ALA A 185 10.61 2.78 -5.32
CA ALA A 185 10.04 3.15 -4.01
C ALA A 185 11.09 3.51 -2.95
N MET A 186 12.36 3.12 -3.12
CA MET A 186 13.43 3.35 -2.14
C MET A 186 13.54 4.82 -1.69
N PRO A 187 13.49 5.84 -2.58
CA PRO A 187 13.59 7.23 -2.15
C PRO A 187 12.44 7.66 -1.24
N PHE A 188 11.21 7.19 -1.48
CA PHE A 188 10.06 7.45 -0.61
C PHE A 188 10.25 6.83 0.78
N PHE A 189 10.69 5.58 0.84
CA PHE A 189 10.93 4.88 2.10
C PHE A 189 12.04 5.55 2.92
N ILE A 190 13.17 5.86 2.30
CA ILE A 190 14.30 6.52 2.97
C ILE A 190 13.94 7.96 3.38
N ALA A 191 13.19 8.71 2.57
CA ALA A 191 12.68 10.01 2.95
C ALA A 191 11.81 9.92 4.22
N GLY A 192 10.91 8.93 4.29
CA GLY A 192 10.13 8.68 5.51
C GLY A 192 10.99 8.39 6.75
N TYR A 193 12.05 7.61 6.59
CA TYR A 193 12.95 7.24 7.69
C TYR A 193 13.82 8.42 8.17
N GLU A 194 14.51 9.09 7.24
CA GLU A 194 15.44 10.20 7.55
C GLU A 194 14.73 11.50 7.92
N MET A 195 13.58 11.78 7.31
CA MET A 195 12.84 13.04 7.49
C MET A 195 11.61 12.86 8.37
N LYS A 196 11.57 11.83 9.22
CA LYS A 196 10.43 11.54 10.09
C LYS A 196 9.97 12.74 10.92
N GLU A 197 10.89 13.56 11.42
CA GLU A 197 10.57 14.73 12.22
C GLU A 197 9.99 15.87 11.37
N PHE A 198 10.39 16.00 10.11
CA PHE A 198 9.74 16.90 9.16
C PHE A 198 8.30 16.45 8.87
N PHE A 199 8.10 15.17 8.57
CA PHE A 199 6.79 14.61 8.28
C PHE A 199 5.81 14.61 9.47
N LYS A 200 6.30 14.81 10.70
CA LYS A 200 5.47 14.94 11.92
C LYS A 200 5.07 16.38 12.22
N ARG A 201 5.63 17.39 11.54
CA ARG A 201 5.32 18.81 11.80
C ARG A 201 3.95 19.19 11.27
N ASP A 202 3.19 19.92 12.07
CA ASP A 202 1.99 20.61 11.61
C ASP A 202 2.37 21.77 10.69
N LEU A 203 1.65 21.86 9.58
CA LEU A 203 1.85 22.93 8.60
C LEU A 203 0.66 23.88 8.68
N SER A 204 0.90 25.16 8.40
CA SER A 204 -0.19 26.12 8.32
C SER A 204 -1.10 25.80 7.14
N PHE A 205 -2.38 26.15 7.25
CA PHE A 205 -3.38 25.97 6.19
C PHE A 205 -2.88 26.49 4.83
N TYR A 206 -2.28 27.68 4.79
CA TYR A 206 -1.76 28.27 3.55
C TYR A 206 -0.64 27.45 2.91
N VAL A 207 0.26 26.87 3.71
CA VAL A 207 1.31 25.99 3.20
C VAL A 207 0.70 24.71 2.62
N VAL A 208 -0.27 24.11 3.30
CA VAL A 208 -0.98 22.92 2.79
C VAL A 208 -1.72 23.22 1.50
N LEU A 209 -2.36 24.40 1.41
CA LEU A 209 -3.04 24.85 0.21
C LEU A 209 -2.08 25.02 -0.97
N ILE A 210 -0.91 25.64 -0.76
CA ILE A 210 0.13 25.78 -1.79
C ILE A 210 0.61 24.41 -2.27
N ILE A 211 0.89 23.48 -1.35
CA ILE A 211 1.30 22.10 -1.67
C ILE A 211 0.20 21.38 -2.47
N PHE A 212 -1.06 21.56 -2.09
CA PHE A 212 -2.20 20.94 -2.77
C PHE A 212 -2.41 21.50 -4.19
N VAL A 213 -2.28 22.81 -4.38
CA VAL A 213 -2.33 23.42 -5.71
C VAL A 213 -1.17 22.93 -6.57
N ALA A 214 0.05 22.89 -6.02
CA ALA A 214 1.21 22.35 -6.73
C ALA A 214 1.03 20.87 -7.11
N LEU A 215 0.46 20.05 -6.22
CA LEU A 215 0.12 18.65 -6.50
C LEU A 215 -0.83 18.53 -7.71
N ILE A 216 -1.87 19.35 -7.80
CA ILE A 216 -2.80 19.32 -8.95
C ILE A 216 -2.08 19.70 -10.24
N VAL A 217 -1.30 20.78 -10.23
CA VAL A 217 -0.56 21.27 -11.40
C VAL A 217 0.48 20.24 -11.86
N PHE A 218 1.27 19.71 -10.94
CA PHE A 218 2.29 18.71 -11.25
C PHE A 218 1.69 17.38 -11.68
N ASN A 219 0.53 16.97 -11.14
CA ASN A 219 -0.19 15.80 -11.61
C ASN A 219 -0.67 15.97 -13.06
N TYR A 220 -1.21 17.14 -13.40
CA TYR A 220 -1.64 17.46 -14.76
C TYR A 220 -0.49 17.30 -15.78
N TYR A 221 0.71 17.79 -15.45
CA TYR A 221 1.87 17.65 -16.32
C TYR A 221 2.51 16.26 -16.30
N ASN A 222 2.43 15.53 -15.20
CA ASN A 222 3.08 14.21 -15.11
C ASN A 222 2.23 13.08 -15.71
N GLY A 223 0.91 13.19 -15.60
CA GLY A 223 0.00 12.14 -16.04
C GLY A 223 -0.04 10.93 -15.11
N ARG A 224 -0.48 9.80 -15.65
CA ARG A 224 -0.70 8.55 -14.91
C ARG A 224 0.61 7.88 -14.54
N VAL A 225 0.73 7.49 -13.28
CA VAL A 225 1.90 6.78 -12.73
C VAL A 225 1.44 5.49 -12.06
N ASP A 226 2.25 4.45 -12.06
CA ASP A 226 1.99 3.18 -11.40
C ASP A 226 3.31 2.55 -10.94
N ILE A 227 3.54 2.47 -9.63
CA ILE A 227 4.78 1.89 -9.10
C ILE A 227 4.87 0.40 -9.43
N ASN A 228 3.75 -0.31 -9.44
CA ASN A 228 3.69 -1.77 -9.65
C ASN A 228 4.22 -2.18 -11.03
N THR A 229 3.90 -1.38 -12.05
CA THR A 229 4.34 -1.59 -13.44
C THR A 229 5.43 -0.60 -13.83
N CYS A 230 6.07 0.04 -12.84
CA CYS A 230 7.13 1.03 -13.02
C CYS A 230 6.82 2.18 -14.01
N GLN A 231 5.55 2.57 -14.14
CA GLN A 231 5.13 3.71 -14.94
C GLN A 231 5.34 5.00 -14.15
N ILE A 232 6.28 5.85 -14.57
CA ILE A 232 6.65 7.08 -13.83
C ILE A 232 5.92 8.34 -14.32
N GLY A 233 5.15 8.24 -15.41
CA GLY A 233 4.59 9.40 -16.11
C GLY A 233 5.65 10.13 -16.93
N ASN A 234 5.45 11.43 -17.17
CA ASN A 234 6.33 12.22 -18.05
C ASN A 234 7.68 12.58 -17.41
N SER A 235 7.80 12.60 -16.08
CA SER A 235 9.03 13.00 -15.40
C SER A 235 9.21 12.30 -14.05
N LEU A 236 10.38 11.70 -13.86
CA LEU A 236 10.76 11.10 -12.57
C LEU A 236 10.76 12.12 -11.42
N LEU A 237 11.12 13.38 -11.71
CA LEU A 237 11.07 14.45 -10.72
C LEU A 237 9.63 14.75 -10.29
N LEU A 238 8.72 14.93 -11.26
CA LEU A 238 7.31 15.18 -10.97
C LEU A 238 6.66 13.97 -10.26
N PHE A 239 7.07 12.75 -10.59
CA PHE A 239 6.66 11.54 -9.86
C PHE A 239 6.99 11.63 -8.36
N TYR A 240 8.24 11.95 -8.00
CA TYR A 240 8.62 12.08 -6.59
C TYR A 240 7.99 13.28 -5.90
N LEU A 241 7.83 14.42 -6.60
CA LEU A 241 7.17 15.60 -6.06
C LEU A 241 5.68 15.33 -5.77
N ASN A 242 4.94 14.78 -6.73
CA ASN A 242 3.53 14.42 -6.56
C ASN A 242 3.33 13.42 -5.40
N GLY A 243 4.13 12.35 -5.39
CA GLY A 243 4.04 11.34 -4.34
C GLY A 243 4.27 11.91 -2.94
N THR A 244 5.25 12.80 -2.81
CA THR A 244 5.58 13.46 -1.54
C THR A 244 4.52 14.49 -1.14
N PHE A 245 4.06 15.34 -2.07
CA PHE A 245 3.09 16.38 -1.78
C PHE A 245 1.73 15.81 -1.40
N GLY A 246 1.25 14.80 -2.15
CA GLY A 246 0.01 14.10 -1.79
C GLY A 246 0.11 13.40 -0.44
N THR A 247 1.26 12.81 -0.12
CA THR A 247 1.51 12.22 1.22
C THR A 247 1.42 13.27 2.32
N ILE A 248 2.04 14.44 2.13
CA ILE A 248 1.98 15.54 3.10
C ILE A 248 0.53 15.99 3.29
N CYS A 249 -0.23 16.22 2.21
CA CYS A 249 -1.64 16.60 2.31
C CYS A 249 -2.46 15.58 3.13
N VAL A 250 -2.29 14.28 2.89
CA VAL A 250 -2.98 13.24 3.64
C VAL A 250 -2.57 13.23 5.11
N PHE A 251 -1.28 13.41 5.43
CA PHE A 251 -0.84 13.48 6.83
C PHE A 251 -1.46 14.67 7.58
N GLN A 252 -1.59 15.83 6.93
CA GLN A 252 -2.23 16.99 7.54
C GLN A 252 -3.72 16.74 7.76
N ILE A 253 -4.43 16.18 6.76
CA ILE A 253 -5.85 15.79 6.91
C ILE A 253 -6.02 14.80 8.07
N ALA A 254 -5.18 13.77 8.14
CA ALA A 254 -5.25 12.71 9.14
C ALA A 254 -5.09 13.21 10.59
N ARG A 255 -4.42 14.34 10.80
CA ARG A 255 -4.26 14.93 12.14
C ARG A 255 -5.46 15.72 12.63
N TYR A 256 -6.28 16.22 11.72
CA TYR A 256 -7.55 16.88 12.08
C TYR A 256 -8.65 15.88 12.43
N LEU A 257 -8.47 14.59 12.10
CA LEU A 257 -9.44 13.54 12.41
C LEU A 257 -9.16 12.97 13.81
N GLN A 258 -10.14 13.07 14.70
CA GLN A 258 -10.06 12.55 16.07
C GLN A 258 -11.33 11.76 16.42
N LEU A 259 -11.25 10.43 16.40
CA LEU A 259 -12.28 9.47 16.84
C LEU A 259 -11.77 8.51 17.94
N GLY A 260 -10.52 8.68 18.40
CA GLY A 260 -9.89 7.87 19.44
C GLY A 260 -9.64 6.41 19.01
N ASN A 261 -9.44 5.54 20.00
CA ASN A 261 -8.98 4.15 19.79
C ASN A 261 -9.88 3.27 18.92
N LYS A 262 -11.11 3.68 18.62
CA LYS A 262 -12.04 2.91 17.75
C LYS A 262 -11.48 2.72 16.34
N ILE A 263 -10.69 3.69 15.87
CA ILE A 263 -10.13 3.69 14.51
C ILE A 263 -8.97 2.68 14.34
N SER A 264 -8.29 2.35 15.45
CA SER A 264 -7.17 1.39 15.47
C SER A 264 -7.55 0.00 14.96
N LEU A 265 -8.83 -0.38 15.11
CA LEU A 265 -9.33 -1.65 14.60
C LEU A 265 -9.21 -1.71 13.07
N ILE A 266 -9.73 -0.72 12.35
CA ILE A 266 -9.71 -0.70 10.89
C ILE A 266 -8.27 -0.58 10.39
N ALA A 267 -7.46 0.28 11.02
CA ALA A 267 -6.05 0.45 10.70
C ALA A 267 -5.23 -0.84 10.86
N SER A 268 -5.55 -1.67 11.86
CA SER A 268 -4.91 -2.98 12.04
C SER A 268 -5.21 -3.96 10.91
N GLY A 269 -6.35 -3.81 10.25
CA GLY A 269 -6.82 -4.67 9.16
C GLY A 269 -6.36 -4.29 7.75
N THR A 270 -5.53 -3.25 7.61
CA THR A 270 -5.11 -2.71 6.30
C THR A 270 -4.48 -3.74 5.36
N ILE A 271 -3.74 -4.72 5.88
CA ILE A 271 -3.17 -5.83 5.07
C ILE A 271 -4.26 -6.73 4.49
N ILE A 272 -5.32 -7.03 5.27
CA ILE A 272 -6.46 -7.83 4.78
C ILE A 272 -7.20 -7.05 3.71
N ILE A 273 -7.50 -5.78 3.97
CA ILE A 273 -8.19 -4.92 3.00
C ILE A 273 -7.36 -4.85 1.70
N LEU A 274 -6.05 -4.62 1.80
CA LEU A 274 -5.14 -4.59 0.65
C LEU A 274 -5.21 -5.89 -0.17
N GLY A 275 -5.18 -7.03 0.51
CA GLY A 275 -5.17 -8.34 -0.13
C GLY A 275 -6.48 -8.73 -0.81
N PHE A 276 -7.62 -8.37 -0.22
CA PHE A 276 -8.93 -8.77 -0.71
C PHE A 276 -9.68 -7.65 -1.46
N ASN A 277 -9.12 -6.45 -1.60
CA ASN A 277 -9.80 -5.30 -2.20
C ASN A 277 -10.37 -5.61 -3.59
N LEU A 278 -9.59 -6.16 -4.52
CA LEU A 278 -10.03 -6.42 -5.90
C LEU A 278 -11.16 -7.44 -5.94
N LEU A 279 -11.10 -8.45 -5.07
CA LEU A 279 -12.15 -9.45 -4.94
C LEU A 279 -13.45 -8.80 -4.43
N MET A 280 -13.35 -7.96 -3.40
CA MET A 280 -14.51 -7.25 -2.85
C MET A 280 -15.08 -6.22 -3.82
N ILE A 281 -14.24 -5.50 -4.57
CA ILE A 281 -14.68 -4.58 -5.64
C ILE A 281 -15.45 -5.35 -6.70
N LYS A 282 -14.94 -6.52 -7.13
CA LYS A 282 -15.64 -7.38 -8.11
C LYS A 282 -17.04 -7.74 -7.63
N TYR A 283 -17.19 -8.19 -6.37
CA TYR A 283 -18.51 -8.54 -5.83
C TYR A 283 -19.41 -7.33 -5.63
N ALA A 284 -18.88 -6.22 -5.13
CA ALA A 284 -19.64 -4.98 -4.98
C ALA A 284 -20.20 -4.50 -6.32
N LYS A 285 -19.44 -4.60 -7.42
CA LYS A 285 -19.91 -4.29 -8.77
C LYS A 285 -20.99 -5.22 -9.27
N VAL A 286 -20.87 -6.53 -9.03
CA VAL A 286 -21.91 -7.51 -9.40
C VAL A 286 -23.22 -7.20 -8.67
N VAL A 287 -23.16 -6.96 -7.36
CA VAL A 287 -24.33 -6.60 -6.55
C VAL A 287 -24.94 -5.28 -7.02
N TRP A 288 -24.10 -4.25 -7.28
CA TRP A 288 -24.56 -2.97 -7.79
C TRP A 288 -25.31 -3.11 -9.11
N ASN A 289 -24.72 -3.81 -10.08
CA ASN A 289 -25.33 -3.99 -11.40
C ASN A 289 -26.60 -4.86 -11.35
N PHE A 290 -26.72 -5.74 -10.36
CA PHE A 290 -27.93 -6.53 -10.15
C PHE A 290 -29.09 -5.67 -9.60
N ILE A 291 -28.81 -4.79 -8.64
CA ILE A 291 -29.84 -3.94 -7.98
C ILE A 291 -30.17 -2.70 -8.85
N PHE A 292 -29.14 -2.08 -9.43
CA PHE A 292 -29.20 -0.80 -10.14
C PHE A 292 -28.73 -0.95 -11.59
N SER A 293 -29.32 -1.89 -12.32
CA SER A 293 -28.90 -2.28 -13.68
C SER A 293 -28.76 -1.13 -14.69
N SER A 294 -29.48 -0.03 -14.48
CA SER A 294 -29.49 1.15 -15.36
C SER A 294 -28.63 2.31 -14.85
N ILE A 295 -28.05 2.22 -13.65
CA ILE A 295 -27.28 3.32 -13.04
C ILE A 295 -25.77 3.04 -13.20
N PRO A 296 -25.05 3.82 -14.04
CA PRO A 296 -23.61 3.63 -14.19
C PRO A 296 -22.88 3.97 -12.90
N ILE A 297 -21.74 3.31 -12.70
CA ILE A 297 -20.84 3.60 -11.57
C ILE A 297 -20.08 4.89 -11.89
N THR A 298 -20.63 6.03 -11.45
CA THR A 298 -19.95 7.33 -11.45
C THR A 298 -18.94 7.41 -10.30
N SER A 299 -18.06 8.42 -10.29
CA SER A 299 -17.12 8.63 -9.19
C SER A 299 -17.79 8.74 -7.81
N LEU A 300 -19.00 9.32 -7.73
CA LEU A 300 -19.76 9.40 -6.48
C LEU A 300 -20.22 8.02 -6.00
N VAL A 301 -20.73 7.20 -6.92
CA VAL A 301 -21.07 5.80 -6.63
C VAL A 301 -19.82 5.01 -6.24
N GLY A 302 -18.69 5.25 -6.89
CA GLY A 302 -17.40 4.66 -6.53
C GLY A 302 -16.97 4.95 -5.10
N ILE A 303 -17.08 6.21 -4.67
CA ILE A 303 -16.80 6.62 -3.28
C ILE A 303 -17.71 5.88 -2.29
N LEU A 304 -19.01 5.77 -2.62
CA LEU A 304 -19.96 5.02 -1.81
C LEU A 304 -19.56 3.54 -1.73
N LEU A 305 -19.29 2.89 -2.88
CA LEU A 305 -18.89 1.48 -2.94
C LEU A 305 -17.59 1.22 -2.16
N ALA A 306 -16.57 2.06 -2.31
CA ALA A 306 -15.33 1.94 -1.55
C ALA A 306 -15.57 2.06 -0.04
N SER A 307 -16.44 2.98 0.39
CA SER A 307 -16.82 3.15 1.81
C SER A 307 -17.54 1.92 2.35
N VAL A 308 -18.49 1.37 1.59
CA VAL A 308 -19.21 0.12 1.94
C VAL A 308 -18.23 -1.06 2.02
N ILE A 309 -17.31 -1.19 1.07
CA ILE A 309 -16.29 -2.25 1.09
C ILE A 309 -15.46 -2.18 2.37
N LEU A 310 -14.97 -0.99 2.75
CA LEU A 310 -14.22 -0.81 4.01
C LEU A 310 -15.07 -1.18 5.23
N ALA A 311 -16.35 -0.80 5.26
CA ALA A 311 -17.27 -1.16 6.34
C ALA A 311 -17.48 -2.69 6.45
N VAL A 312 -17.62 -3.38 5.32
CA VAL A 312 -17.76 -4.86 5.27
C VAL A 312 -16.51 -5.57 5.81
N PHE A 313 -15.33 -4.97 5.67
CA PHE A 313 -14.12 -5.54 6.26
C PHE A 313 -14.07 -5.47 7.80
N ILE A 314 -14.84 -4.57 8.45
CA ILE A 314 -14.83 -4.43 9.93
C ILE A 314 -15.11 -5.76 10.65
N PRO A 315 -16.22 -6.48 10.39
CA PRO A 315 -16.46 -7.77 11.03
C PRO A 315 -15.41 -8.83 10.68
N ILE A 316 -14.87 -8.81 9.45
CA ILE A 316 -13.80 -9.73 9.02
C ILE A 316 -12.52 -9.48 9.84
N ILE A 317 -12.15 -8.22 10.04
CA ILE A 317 -10.97 -7.83 10.81
C ILE A 317 -11.15 -8.24 12.28
N LEU A 318 -12.33 -8.04 12.87
CA LEU A 318 -12.62 -8.49 14.24
C LEU A 318 -12.45 -10.00 14.39
N PHE A 319 -12.99 -10.77 13.43
CA PHE A 319 -12.85 -12.22 13.40
C PHE A 319 -11.38 -12.66 13.28
N CYS A 320 -10.64 -12.09 12.33
CA CYS A 320 -9.21 -12.40 12.14
C CYS A 320 -8.37 -11.99 13.35
N LYS A 321 -8.68 -10.87 14.02
CA LYS A 321 -7.96 -10.43 15.23
C LYS A 321 -8.13 -11.42 16.39
N LYS A 322 -9.30 -12.06 16.48
CA LYS A 322 -9.60 -13.07 17.50
C LYS A 322 -8.99 -14.44 17.18
N HIS A 323 -9.05 -14.89 15.93
CA HIS A 323 -8.76 -16.27 15.55
C HIS A 323 -7.51 -16.46 14.67
N PHE A 324 -7.14 -15.47 13.86
CA PHE A 324 -6.11 -15.57 12.80
C PHE A 324 -5.15 -14.38 12.80
N LYS A 325 -4.51 -14.08 13.94
CA LYS A 325 -3.58 -12.94 14.09
C LYS A 325 -2.42 -12.96 13.09
N CYS A 326 -2.02 -14.14 12.60
CA CYS A 326 -0.98 -14.28 11.60
C CYS A 326 -1.31 -13.56 10.28
N ILE A 327 -2.58 -13.49 9.88
CA ILE A 327 -3.04 -12.79 8.66
C ILE A 327 -2.91 -11.27 8.83
N LEU A 328 -2.99 -10.78 10.06
CA LEU A 328 -2.76 -9.36 10.40
C LEU A 328 -1.27 -9.04 10.62
N GLY A 329 -0.38 -10.01 10.42
CA GLY A 329 1.06 -9.86 10.67
C GLY A 329 1.40 -9.79 12.16
N TYR A 330 0.63 -10.48 13.01
CA TYR A 330 0.77 -10.51 14.47
C TYR A 330 0.69 -9.11 15.14
N ARG A 331 -0.10 -8.22 14.55
CA ARG A 331 -0.38 -6.86 15.07
C ARG A 331 -1.62 -6.81 15.96
#